data_AF-A0A7C1U818-F1
#
_entry.id   AF-A0A7C1U818-F1
#
_cell.length_a   1.000
_cell.length_b   1.000
_cell.length_c   1.000
_cell.angle_alpha   90.00
_cell.angle_beta   90.00
_cell.angle_gamma   90.00
#
_symmetry.space_group_name_H-M   'P 1'
#
loop_
_entity.id
_entity.type
_entity.pdbx_description
1 polymer ?
#
loop_
_entity_poly.entity_id
_entity_poly.type
_entity_poly.pdbx_seq_one_letter_code
_entity_poly.pdbx_strand_id
1 'polypeptide(L)' 'RLEVGRQHNVKPGNIVGAIANEAEIDSQYIGRVVINEDHSTVDLPEGMPKEVFRILKKSWVSGQQLRITKISAKRKGK' A
#
# COMPACT_ATOMS: atom_id res chain seq x y z
N ARG A 1 3.78 -4.18 -2.51
CA ARG A 1 4.86 -3.20 -2.74
C ARG A 1 4.26 -1.98 -3.39
N LEU A 2 4.68 -0.80 -2.98
CA LEU A 2 4.34 0.50 -3.54
C LEU A 2 5.65 1.11 -4.05
N GLU A 3 5.67 1.67 -5.25
CA GLU A 3 6.87 2.29 -5.85
C GLU A 3 7.14 3.70 -5.27
N VAL A 4 6.86 3.87 -3.98
CA VAL A 4 7.08 5.10 -3.22
C VAL A 4 7.82 4.76 -1.93
N GLY A 5 8.75 5.61 -1.52
CA GLY A 5 9.74 5.32 -0.48
C GLY A 5 10.30 6.61 0.11
N ARG A 6 11.27 6.52 1.01
CA ARG A 6 11.84 7.68 1.72
C ARG A 6 12.31 8.81 0.79
N GLN A 7 12.92 8.48 -0.35
CA GLN A 7 13.36 9.48 -1.33
C GLN A 7 12.21 10.34 -1.87
N HIS A 8 10.98 9.84 -1.77
CA HIS A 8 9.75 10.51 -2.20
C HIS A 8 9.08 11.29 -1.05
N ASN A 9 9.73 11.42 0.11
CA ASN A 9 9.22 12.10 1.31
C ASN A 9 7.86 11.57 1.81
N VAL A 10 7.54 10.29 1.55
CA VAL A 10 6.31 9.68 2.06
C VAL A 10 6.48 9.25 3.52
N LYS A 11 5.42 9.45 4.31
CA LYS A 11 5.28 8.95 5.68
C LYS A 11 4.25 7.82 5.72
N PRO A 12 4.25 6.97 6.77
CA PRO A 12 3.29 5.87 6.88
C PRO A 12 1.84 6.34 6.79
N GLY A 13 1.51 7.46 7.45
CA GLY A 13 0.17 8.06 7.39
C GLY A 13 -0.27 8.49 5.99
N ASN A 14 0.66 8.87 5.10
CA ASN A 14 0.31 9.19 3.71
C ASN A 14 -0.13 7.94 2.96
N ILE A 15 0.58 6.82 3.14
CA ILE A 15 0.26 5.54 2.52
C ILE A 15 -1.07 5.00 3.06
N VAL A 16 -1.22 4.98 4.39
CA VAL A 16 -2.45 4.52 5.05
C VAL A 16 -3.64 5.35 4.60
N GLY A 17 -3.54 6.69 4.63
CA GLY A 17 -4.63 7.58 4.23
C GLY A 17 -5.03 7.40 2.76
N ALA A 18 -4.05 7.31 1.85
CA ALA A 18 -4.32 7.08 0.44
C ALA A 18 -5.04 5.74 0.21
N ILE A 19 -4.57 4.67 0.86
CA ILE A 19 -5.20 3.35 0.72
C ILE A 19 -6.59 3.34 1.33
N ALA A 20 -6.76 3.85 2.55
CA ALA A 20 -8.05 3.89 3.24
C ALA A 20 -9.10 4.64 2.42
N ASN A 21 -8.71 5.80 1.89
CA ASN A 21 -9.58 6.65 1.08
C ASN A 21 -9.99 5.97 -0.25
N GLU A 22 -9.06 5.31 -0.92
CA GLU A 22 -9.29 4.72 -2.25
C GLU A 22 -9.93 3.32 -2.20
N ALA A 23 -9.76 2.63 -1.09
CA ALA A 23 -10.30 1.31 -0.86
C ALA A 23 -11.65 1.32 -0.14
N GLU A 24 -12.07 2.47 0.41
CA GLU A 24 -13.14 2.57 1.39
C GLU A 24 -12.96 1.59 2.56
N ILE A 25 -11.71 1.43 3.01
CA ILE A 25 -11.34 0.55 4.11
C ILE A 25 -10.86 1.38 5.28
N ASP A 26 -11.32 1.05 6.48
CA ASP A 26 -10.84 1.69 7.69
C ASP A 26 -9.35 1.39 7.91
N SER A 27 -8.60 2.44 8.26
CA SER A 27 -7.18 2.37 8.59
C SER A 27 -6.81 1.27 9.60
N GLN A 28 -7.73 0.88 10.50
CA GLN A 28 -7.51 -0.22 11.45
C GLN A 28 -7.27 -1.59 10.78
N TYR A 29 -7.77 -1.78 9.55
CA TYR A 29 -7.55 -3.00 8.76
C TYR A 29 -6.28 -2.94 7.90
N ILE A 30 -5.65 -1.77 7.80
CA ILE A 30 -4.38 -1.59 7.11
C ILE A 30 -3.28 -1.89 8.12
N GLY A 31 -2.53 -2.95 7.86
CA GLY A 31 -1.50 -3.43 8.77
C GLY A 31 -0.20 -2.64 8.67
N ARG A 32 0.91 -3.35 8.87
CA ARG A 32 2.22 -2.71 8.99
C ARG A 32 2.62 -2.05 7.67
N VAL A 33 3.02 -0.78 7.76
CA VAL A 33 3.70 -0.07 6.68
C VAL A 33 5.21 -0.08 6.96
N VAL A 34 5.98 -0.56 5.99
CA VAL A 34 7.44 -0.48 5.99
C VAL A 34 7.86 0.40 4.82
N ILE A 35 8.63 1.45 5.10
CA ILE A 35 9.12 2.39 4.10
C ILE A 35 10.61 2.16 3.92
N ASN A 36 10.99 1.70 2.74
CA ASN A 36 12.38 1.58 2.29
C ASN A 36 12.76 2.83 1.49
N GLU A 37 13.97 2.86 0.93
CA GLU A 37 14.50 4.06 0.27
C GLU A 37 13.69 4.46 -0.97
N ASP A 38 13.47 3.51 -1.88
CA ASP A 38 12.80 3.68 -3.17
C ASP A 38 11.34 3.20 -3.16
N HIS A 39 10.98 2.31 -2.23
CA HIS A 39 9.69 1.64 -2.21
C HIS A 39 9.16 1.39 -0.80
N SER A 40 7.90 0.98 -0.71
CA SER A 40 7.25 0.65 0.56
C SER A 40 6.47 -0.66 0.46
N THR A 41 6.24 -1.29 1.61
CA THR A 41 5.34 -2.44 1.73
C THR A 41 4.26 -2.14 2.74
N VAL A 42 3.07 -2.68 2.50
CA VAL A 42 1.91 -2.52 3.35
C VAL A 42 1.18 -3.85 3.42
N ASP A 43 0.76 -4.22 4.62
CA ASP A 43 -0.13 -5.35 4.84
C ASP A 43 -1.57 -4.91 4.62
N LEU A 44 -2.28 -5.62 3.75
CA LEU A 44 -3.68 -5.38 3.41
C LEU A 44 -4.51 -6.59 3.83
N PRO A 45 -5.80 -6.38 4.18
CA PRO A 45 -6.67 -7.47 4.61
C PRO A 45 -6.83 -8.53 3.50
N GLU A 46 -6.91 -9.80 3.89
CA GLU A 46 -7.29 -10.86 2.97
C GLU A 46 -8.72 -10.64 2.46
N GLY A 47 -8.99 -11.01 1.20
CA GLY A 47 -10.32 -10.84 0.59
C GLY A 47 -10.61 -9.45 0.00
N MET A 48 -9.66 -8.52 0.04
CA MET A 48 -9.82 -7.20 -0.61
C MET A 48 -10.25 -7.37 -2.10
N PRO A 49 -11.28 -6.63 -2.56
CA PRO A 49 -11.74 -6.73 -3.94
C PRO A 49 -10.62 -6.44 -4.95
N LYS A 50 -10.58 -7.19 -6.05
CA LYS A 50 -9.59 -6.96 -7.13
C LYS A 50 -9.71 -5.56 -7.73
N GLU A 51 -10.89 -4.96 -7.67
CA GLU A 51 -11.12 -3.60 -8.13
C GLU A 51 -10.34 -2.57 -7.31
N VAL A 52 -10.32 -2.71 -5.99
CA VAL A 52 -9.53 -1.84 -5.11
C VAL A 52 -8.05 -1.92 -5.46
N PHE A 53 -7.53 -3.12 -5.71
CA PHE A 53 -6.15 -3.27 -6.16
C PHE A 53 -5.88 -2.55 -7.49
N ARG A 54 -6.86 -2.51 -8.39
CA ARG A 54 -6.79 -1.77 -9.67
C ARG A 54 -6.84 -0.25 -9.46
N ILE A 55 -7.63 0.24 -8.50
CA ILE A 55 -7.70 1.65 -8.12
C ILE A 55 -6.36 2.08 -7.52
N LEU A 56 -5.87 1.37 -6.51
CA LEU A 56 -4.59 1.65 -5.84
C LEU A 56 -3.39 1.64 -6.78
N LYS A 57 -3.46 0.90 -7.90
CA LYS A 57 -2.42 0.90 -8.93
C LYS A 57 -2.32 2.25 -9.66
N LYS A 58 -3.42 2.99 -9.75
CA LYS A 58 -3.53 4.31 -10.39
C LYS A 58 -3.54 5.47 -9.41
N SER A 59 -3.74 5.22 -8.12
CA SER A 59 -3.77 6.24 -7.07
C SER A 59 -2.42 6.92 -6.85
N TRP A 60 -2.51 8.14 -6.34
CA TRP A 60 -1.39 9.04 -6.11
C TRP A 60 -1.26 9.37 -4.62
N VAL A 61 -0.03 9.44 -4.13
CA VAL A 61 0.31 9.89 -2.78
C VAL A 61 1.48 10.85 -2.86
N SER A 62 1.35 12.03 -2.25
CA SER A 62 2.43 13.04 -2.23
C SER A 62 3.03 13.34 -3.62
N GLY A 63 2.20 13.39 -4.66
CA GLY A 63 2.64 13.63 -6.03
C GLY A 63 3.30 12.44 -6.73
N GLN A 64 3.25 11.24 -6.15
CA GLN A 64 3.81 10.01 -6.71
C GLN A 64 2.74 8.94 -6.89
N GLN A 65 2.76 8.24 -8.02
CA GLN A 65 1.84 7.15 -8.27
C GLN A 65 2.25 5.92 -7.44
N LEU A 66 1.30 5.34 -6.70
CA LEU A 66 1.57 4.19 -5.81
C LEU A 66 2.08 2.95 -6.57
N ARG A 67 1.58 2.73 -7.80
CA ARG A 67 1.95 1.62 -8.70
C ARG A 67 2.03 0.28 -7.95
N ILE A 68 0.99 -0.04 -7.17
CA ILE A 68 1.01 -1.20 -6.29
C ILE A 68 1.24 -2.51 -7.05
N THR A 69 2.09 -3.37 -6.50
CA THR A 69 2.32 -4.74 -6.93
C THR A 69 2.14 -5.70 -5.76
N LYS A 70 1.52 -6.86 -6.01
CA LYS A 70 1.33 -7.89 -4.98
C LYS A 70 2.67 -8.59 -4.78
N ILE A 71 3.23 -8.48 -3.58
CA ILE A 71 4.36 -9.32 -3.20
C ILE A 71 3.76 -10.68 -2.85
N SER A 72 4.18 -11.74 -3.52
CA SER A 72 3.90 -13.09 -3.04
C SER A 72 4.63 -13.23 -1.70
N ALA A 73 3.91 -13.05 -0.60
CA ALA A 73 4.37 -13.61 0.65
C ALA A 73 4.39 -15.12 0.42
N LYS A 74 5.59 -15.71 0.27
CA LYS A 74 5.73 -17.14 0.53
C LYS A 74 5.21 -17.33 1.94
N ARG A 75 3.97 -17.80 2.10
CA ARG A 75 3.47 -18.36 3.36
C ARG A 75 4.52 -19.39 3.75
N LYS A 76 5.34 -19.10 4.77
CA LYS A 76 6.02 -20.16 5.49
C LYS A 76 4.90 -20.91 6.19
N GLY A 77 4.42 -21.96 5.52
CA GLY A 77 3.57 -22.95 6.16
C GLY A 77 4.28 -23.46 7.40
N LYS A 78 3.57 -23.48 8.52
CA LYS A 78 3.83 -24.47 9.56
C LYS A 78 3.01 -25.70 9.21
#